data_AF-B5ILY9-F1
#
_entry.id   AF-B5ILY9-F1
#
_cell.length_a   1.000
_cell.length_b   1.000
_cell.length_c   1.000
_cell.angle_alpha   90.00
_cell.angle_beta   90.00
_cell.angle_gamma   90.00
#
_symmetry.space_group_name_H-M   'P 1'
#
loop_
_entity.id
_entity.type
_entity.pdbx_description
1 polymer ?
#
loop_
_entity_poly.entity_id
_entity_poly.type
_entity_poly.pdbx_seq_one_letter_code
_entity_poly.pdbx_strand_id
1 'polypeptide(L)' 'MAQESIRFRIRPDGRVEELVEGVRGLACEQLTERIEARLGAVQQRRSTAEAFQPASQPQSQPQLT' A
#
# COMPACT_ATOMS: atom_id res chain seq x y z
N MET A 1 -6.74 12.28 -11.83
CA MET A 1 -6.69 10.96 -11.18
C MET A 1 -5.65 11.06 -10.07
N ALA A 2 -5.92 10.55 -8.87
CA ALA A 2 -4.90 10.51 -7.81
C ALA A 2 -3.82 9.51 -8.22
N GLN A 3 -2.56 9.88 -8.14
CA GLN A 3 -1.45 8.99 -8.48
C GLN A 3 -1.23 8.02 -7.30
N GLU A 4 -1.25 6.72 -7.59
CA GLU A 4 -0.90 5.69 -6.61
C GLU A 4 0.63 5.65 -6.46
N SER A 5 1.12 5.65 -5.23
CA SER A 5 2.55 5.55 -4.96
C SER A 5 2.84 4.84 -3.64
N ILE A 6 4.00 4.18 -3.59
CA ILE A 6 4.54 3.58 -2.37
C ILE A 6 5.94 4.16 -2.16
N ARG A 7 6.17 4.81 -1.02
CA ARG A 7 7.45 5.41 -0.66
C ARG A 7 8.07 4.67 0.51
N PHE A 8 9.32 4.24 0.33
CA PHE A 8 10.11 3.60 1.37
C PHE A 8 11.17 4.54 1.91
N ARG A 9 11.29 4.64 3.24
CA ARG A 9 12.42 5.28 3.92
C ARG A 9 13.14 4.26 4.78
N ILE A 10 14.42 4.04 4.49
CA ILE A 10 15.30 3.15 5.27
C ILE A 10 16.04 4.02 6.28
N ARG A 11 15.87 3.74 7.57
CA ARG A 11 16.58 4.42 8.66
C ARG A 11 17.95 3.78 8.90
N PRO A 12 18.93 4.52 9.46
CA PRO A 12 20.24 3.95 9.81
C PRO A 12 20.18 2.80 10.81
N ASP A 13 19.12 2.70 11.61
CA ASP A 13 18.88 1.61 12.56
C ASP A 13 18.22 0.37 11.92
N GLY A 14 18.10 0.33 10.59
CA GLY A 14 17.55 -0.78 9.83
C GLY A 14 16.02 -0.81 9.76
N ARG A 15 15.31 0.11 10.42
CA ARG A 15 13.85 0.21 10.28
C ARG A 15 13.47 0.74 8.90
N VAL A 16 12.45 0.14 8.29
CA VAL A 16 11.85 0.60 7.04
C VAL A 16 10.49 1.21 7.33
N GLU A 17 10.28 2.44 6.88
CA GLU A 17 8.97 3.09 6.85
C GLU A 17 8.38 2.98 5.45
N GLU A 18 7.11 2.57 5.39
CA GLU A 18 6.31 2.51 4.18
C GLU A 18 5.19 3.57 4.25
N LEU A 19 5.03 4.33 3.17
CA LEU A 19 3.90 5.24 2.97
C LEU A 19 3.20 4.89 1.66
N VAL A 20 1.92 4.55 1.73
CA VAL A 20 1.05 4.28 0.58
C VAL A 20 0.11 5.46 0.38
N GLU A 21 0.13 6.05 -0.81
CA GLU A 21 -0.70 7.20 -1.17
C GLU A 21 -1.58 6.85 -2.39
N GLY A 22 -2.81 7.39 -2.44
CA GLY A 22 -3.72 7.21 -3.57
C GLY A 22 -4.52 5.90 -3.60
N VAL A 23 -4.29 4.97 -2.67
CA VAL A 23 -4.99 3.68 -2.61
C VAL A 23 -6.16 3.76 -1.62
N ARG A 24 -7.39 3.50 -2.12
CA ARG A 24 -8.62 3.59 -1.32
C ARG A 24 -8.99 2.29 -0.62
N GLY A 25 -9.60 2.39 0.55
CA GLY A 25 -10.02 1.24 1.35
C GLY A 25 -8.84 0.38 1.80
N LEU A 26 -9.08 -0.91 2.02
CA LEU A 26 -8.06 -1.85 2.50
C LEU A 26 -7.21 -2.47 1.38
N ALA A 27 -7.34 -1.97 0.14
CA ALA A 27 -6.56 -2.50 -0.98
C ALA A 27 -5.04 -2.31 -0.79
N CYS A 28 -4.62 -1.32 0.00
CA CYS A 28 -3.21 -1.11 0.32
C CYS A 28 -2.60 -2.27 1.11
N GLU A 29 -3.37 -2.96 1.95
CA GLU A 29 -2.87 -4.07 2.76
C GLU A 29 -2.47 -5.26 1.88
N GLN A 30 -3.30 -5.60 0.90
CA GLN A 30 -2.98 -6.66 -0.07
C GLN A 30 -1.84 -6.25 -1.00
N LEU A 31 -1.77 -4.96 -1.35
CA LEU A 31 -0.72 -4.42 -2.22
C LEU A 31 0.67 -4.56 -1.57
N THR A 32 0.77 -4.39 -0.25
CA THR A 32 2.07 -4.35 0.47
C THR A 32 2.42 -5.64 1.21
N GLU A 33 1.48 -6.58 1.38
CA GLU A 33 1.69 -7.85 2.10
C GLU A 33 3.01 -8.55 1.74
N ARG A 34 3.29 -8.74 0.44
CA ARG A 34 4.47 -9.46 -0.02
C ARG A 34 5.78 -8.74 0.32
N ILE A 35 5.80 -7.40 0.28
CA ILE A 35 7.03 -6.65 0.58
C ILE A 35 7.24 -6.54 2.10
N GLU A 36 6.17 -6.34 2.88
CA GLU A 36 6.24 -6.37 4.34
C GLU A 36 6.84 -7.70 4.83
N ALA A 37 6.36 -8.84 4.32
CA ALA A 37 6.86 -10.17 4.67
C ALA A 37 8.35 -10.39 4.34
N ARG A 38 8.89 -9.65 3.36
CA ARG A 38 10.31 -9.72 2.96
C ARG A 38 11.18 -8.76 3.77
N LEU A 39 10.62 -7.67 4.27
CA LEU A 39 11.32 -6.67 5.07
C LEU A 39 11.40 -7.07 6.55
N GLY A 40 10.40 -7.80 7.07
CA GLY A 40 10.39 -8.31 8.45
C GLY A 40 9.00 -8.27 9.09
N ALA A 41 8.95 -7.90 10.36
CA ALA A 41 7.70 -7.76 11.11
C ALA A 41 7.20 -6.31 11.12
N VAL A 42 5.89 -6.11 10.97
CA VAL A 42 5.25 -4.79 11.08
C VAL A 42 5.20 -4.38 12.55
N GLN A 43 5.94 -3.31 12.89
CA GLN A 43 6.00 -2.79 14.25
C GLN A 43 4.82 -1.86 14.57
N GLN A 44 4.34 -1.11 13.57
CA GLN A 44 3.23 -0.16 13.72
C GLN A 44 2.57 0.07 12.36
N ARG A 45 1.23 0.20 12.36
CA ARG A 45 0.44 0.62 11.20
C ARG A 45 -0.40 1.85 11.57
N ARG A 46 -0.51 2.80 10.63
CA ARG A 46 -1.39 3.96 10.74
C ARG A 46 -2.10 4.18 9.41
N SER A 47 -3.42 4.22 9.44
CA SER A 47 -4.24 4.47 8.24
C SER A 47 -4.11 5.92 7.77
N THR A 48 -4.07 6.12 6.45
CA THR A 48 -4.28 7.43 5.82
C THR A 48 -5.78 7.69 5.64
N ALA A 49 -6.16 8.88 5.17
CA ALA A 49 -7.57 9.21 4.94
C ALA A 49 -8.21 8.33 3.86
N GLU A 50 -7.44 7.90 2.86
CA GLU A 50 -7.86 7.05 1.75
C GLU A 50 -8.31 5.66 2.20
N ALA A 51 -7.73 5.14 3.29
CA ALA A 51 -8.15 3.85 3.87
C ALA A 51 -9.62 3.87 4.35
N PHE A 52 -10.17 5.05 4.65
CA PHE A 52 -11.56 5.23 5.07
C PHE A 52 -12.51 5.55 3.90
N GLN A 53 -11.99 5.64 2.67
CA GLN A 53 -12.79 5.84 1.47
C GLN A 53 -13.32 4.49 0.95
N PRO A 54 -14.48 4.47 0.28
CA PRO A 54 -14.99 3.26 -0.34
C PRO A 54 -13.99 2.70 -1.38
N ALA A 55 -13.80 1.39 -1.34
CA ALA A 55 -12.89 0.70 -2.26
C ALA A 55 -13.31 0.91 -3.72
N SER A 56 -12.32 1.08 -4.59
CA SER A 56 -12.54 1.01 -6.05
C SER A 56 -13.00 -0.40 -6.41
N GLN A 57 -14.05 -0.55 -7.22
CA GLN A 57 -14.36 -1.85 -7.81
C GLN A 57 -13.17 -2.31 -8.67
N PRO A 58 -12.75 -3.59 -8.59
CA PRO A 58 -11.67 -4.09 -9.43
C PRO A 58 -12.10 -3.96 -10.89
N GLN A 59 -11.45 -3.08 -11.66
CA GLN A 59 -11.58 -3.08 -13.11
C GLN A 59 -10.90 -4.35 -13.64
N SER A 60 -11.70 -5.38 -13.89
CA SER A 60 -11.32 -6.48 -14.77
C SER A 60 -10.97 -5.88 -16.15
N GLN A 61 -9.67 -5.75 -16.45
CA GLN A 61 -9.21 -5.40 -17.78
C GLN A 61 -9.53 -6.57 -18.72
N PRO A 62 -10.29 -6.36 -19.81
CA PRO A 62 -10.49 -7.39 -20.81
C PRO A 62 -9.15 -7.65 -21.51
N GLN A 63 -8.67 -8.87 -21.39
CA GLN A 63 -7.51 -9.40 -22.09
C GLN A 63 -7.78 -9.31 -23.61
N LEU A 64 -7.07 -8.43 -24.33
CA LEU A 64 -7.09 -8.42 -25.78
C LEU A 64 -6.39 -9.70 -26.29
N THR A 65 -7.13 -10.47 -27.09
CA THR A 65 -6.65 -11.60 -27.88
C THR A 65 -6.09 -11.14 -29.23
#